data_AF-A0A813QKF9-F1
#
_entry.id   AF-A0A813QKF9-F1
#
_cell.length_a   1.000
_cell.length_b   1.000
_cell.length_c   1.000
_cell.angle_alpha   90.00
_cell.angle_beta   90.00
_cell.angle_gamma   90.00
#
_symmetry.space_group_name_H-M   'P 1'
#
loop_
_entity.id
_entity.type
_entity.pdbx_description
1 polymer ?
#
loop_
_entity_poly.entity_id
_entity_poly.type
_entity_poly.pdbx_seq_one_letter_code
_entity_poly.pdbx_strand_id
1 'polypeptide(L)'
;MPLPRLSSEQKKFDRTFLSSLNFDESGIEINRLTLIFNKLCTTNNNQLTREYFRDFLSTLFDLNDETIVERLFILIGQGEKTLSLKQFLYSINLLLYASYDEQIKFIFRIYDVSADGNLQREELFTFLRKDLLIINEKEDGDMILHEFITLLFKKFDKDHDGVISFDDYKRTCQENSTLIQCFGQVLPRLFRKHMVKSMLNGNISIISKKEKYLNEK
;
A
#
# COMPACT_ATOMS: atom_id res chain seq x y z
N MET A 1 16.88 25.40 18.39
CA MET A 1 16.93 24.06 19.02
C MET A 1 17.85 23.19 18.19
N PRO A 2 18.89 22.55 18.76
CA PRO A 2 19.65 21.54 18.04
C PRO A 2 18.76 20.34 17.74
N LEU A 3 18.83 19.81 16.52
CA LEU A 3 18.14 18.57 16.17
C LEU A 3 18.63 17.43 17.09
N PRO A 4 17.74 16.51 17.52
CA PRO A 4 18.15 15.34 18.29
C PRO A 4 19.20 14.55 17.52
N ARG A 5 20.30 14.16 18.19
CA ARG A 5 21.30 13.27 17.59
C ARG A 5 20.66 11.91 17.31
N LEU A 6 20.92 11.40 16.11
CA LEU A 6 20.50 10.09 15.63
C LEU A 6 20.83 8.99 16.67
N SER A 7 19.87 8.10 16.96
CA SER A 7 20.06 6.97 17.87
C SER A 7 21.00 5.93 17.23
N SER A 8 21.67 5.12 18.05
CA SER A 8 22.64 4.09 17.66
C SER A 8 22.11 3.06 16.66
N GLU A 9 20.79 2.85 16.57
CA GLU A 9 20.15 1.96 15.58
C GLU A 9 20.19 2.51 14.15
N GLN A 10 20.13 3.84 13.98
CA GLN A 10 20.17 4.47 12.65
C GLN A 10 21.55 4.37 12.00
N LYS A 11 22.61 4.15 12.80
CA LYS A 11 23.97 3.89 12.31
C LYS A 11 24.17 2.47 11.76
N LYS A 12 23.14 1.62 11.81
CA LYS A 12 23.21 0.19 11.45
C LYS A 12 22.63 -0.13 10.07
N PHE A 13 22.06 0.85 9.37
CA PHE A 13 21.62 0.63 7.99
C PHE A 13 22.81 0.68 7.03
N ASP A 14 22.92 -0.35 6.19
CA ASP A 14 23.82 -0.31 5.05
C ASP A 14 23.47 0.90 4.18
N ARG A 15 24.47 1.70 3.81
CA ARG A 15 24.32 2.85 2.91
C ARG A 15 23.59 2.46 1.63
N THR A 16 23.82 1.24 1.14
CA THR A 16 23.19 0.66 -0.04
C THR A 16 21.67 0.55 0.09
N PHE A 17 21.17 0.22 1.29
CA PHE A 17 19.74 0.14 1.54
C PHE A 17 19.12 1.54 1.57
N LEU A 18 19.71 2.49 2.29
CA LEU A 18 19.18 3.84 2.36
C LEU A 18 19.17 4.52 0.98
N SER A 19 20.19 4.29 0.15
CA SER A 19 20.23 4.79 -1.23
C SER A 19 19.20 4.16 -2.17
N SER A 20 18.64 2.99 -1.80
CA SER A 20 17.55 2.37 -2.58
C SER A 20 16.18 2.96 -2.26
N LEU A 21 16.07 3.80 -1.23
CA LEU A 21 14.82 4.44 -0.83
C LEU A 21 14.75 5.83 -1.44
N ASN A 22 13.56 6.22 -1.89
CA ASN A 22 13.30 7.50 -2.55
C ASN A 22 12.92 8.59 -1.54
N PHE A 23 13.38 8.48 -0.30
CA PHE A 23 13.20 9.51 0.73
C PHE A 23 14.14 10.70 0.47
N ASP A 24 13.83 11.84 1.09
CA ASP A 24 14.69 13.01 0.99
C ASP A 24 16.16 12.75 1.38
N GLU A 25 17.10 13.34 0.62
CA GLU A 25 18.54 13.19 0.88
C GLU A 25 18.96 13.81 2.23
N SER A 26 18.12 14.70 2.78
CA SER A 26 18.33 15.32 4.08
C SER A 26 18.24 14.31 5.24
N GLY A 27 17.56 13.18 5.03
CA GLY A 27 17.31 12.14 6.02
C GLY A 27 16.25 12.52 7.07
N ILE A 28 15.59 13.67 6.92
CA ILE A 28 14.53 14.11 7.85
C ILE A 28 13.37 13.12 7.84
N GLU A 29 12.97 12.64 6.67
CA GLU A 29 11.88 11.66 6.55
C GLU A 29 12.22 10.38 7.30
N ILE A 30 13.42 9.84 7.05
CA ILE A 30 13.90 8.60 7.65
C ILE A 30 13.96 8.73 9.18
N ASN A 31 14.41 9.88 9.68
CA ASN A 31 14.47 10.14 11.11
C ASN A 31 13.09 10.16 11.75
N ARG A 32 12.12 10.83 11.12
CA ARG A 32 10.74 10.87 11.63
C ARG A 32 10.06 9.52 11.56
N LEU A 33 10.24 8.79 10.47
CA LEU A 33 9.74 7.42 10.33
C LEU A 33 10.36 6.49 11.38
N THR A 34 11.64 6.65 11.70
CA THR A 34 12.29 5.90 12.79
C THR A 34 11.67 6.22 14.14
N LEU A 35 11.41 7.51 14.43
CA LEU A 35 10.73 7.92 15.67
C LEU A 35 9.31 7.36 15.76
N ILE A 36 8.57 7.37 14.65
CA ILE A 36 7.23 6.79 14.58
C ILE A 36 7.30 5.28 14.82
N PHE A 37 8.18 4.57 14.15
CA PHE A 37 8.40 3.13 14.34
C PHE A 37 8.71 2.82 15.81
N ASN A 38 9.66 3.52 16.42
CA ASN A 38 10.02 3.31 17.81
C ASN A 38 8.82 3.53 18.74
N LYS A 39 8.00 4.57 18.50
CA LYS A 39 6.79 4.82 19.27
C LYS A 39 5.76 3.68 19.12
N LEU A 40 5.57 3.14 17.92
CA LEU A 40 4.68 1.99 17.68
C LEU A 40 5.20 0.70 18.35
N CYS A 41 6.52 0.55 18.46
CA CYS A 41 7.16 -0.60 19.08
C CYS A 41 7.19 -0.52 20.62
N THR A 42 7.50 0.65 21.20
CA THR A 42 7.61 0.84 22.67
C THR A 42 6.29 0.55 23.38
N THR A 43 5.16 0.77 22.72
CA THR A 43 3.85 0.41 23.27
C THR A 43 3.64 -1.11 23.36
N ASN A 44 4.51 -1.94 22.74
CA ASN A 44 4.26 -3.35 22.46
C ASN A 44 5.51 -4.25 22.51
N ASN A 45 6.12 -4.41 23.69
CA ASN A 45 7.29 -5.28 23.87
C ASN A 45 8.43 -5.02 22.85
N ASN A 46 8.54 -3.77 22.36
CA ASN A 46 9.50 -3.33 21.34
C ASN A 46 9.35 -4.01 19.97
N GLN A 47 8.13 -4.39 19.56
CA GLN A 47 7.87 -5.03 18.26
C GLN A 47 6.72 -4.36 17.50
N LEU A 48 6.88 -4.22 16.18
CA LEU A 48 5.80 -3.79 15.30
C LEU A 48 5.02 -5.02 14.82
N THR A 49 3.91 -5.32 15.51
CA THR A 49 3.02 -6.43 15.14
C THR A 49 2.06 -6.01 14.02
N ARG A 50 1.38 -7.01 13.44
CA ARG A 50 0.35 -6.84 12.42
C ARG A 50 -0.74 -5.83 12.81
N GLU A 51 -1.26 -5.91 14.03
CA GLU A 51 -2.36 -5.07 14.51
C GLU A 51 -1.98 -3.59 14.50
N TYR A 52 -0.81 -3.24 15.05
CA TYR A 52 -0.34 -1.87 15.07
C TYR A 52 0.04 -1.35 13.69
N PHE A 53 0.58 -2.21 12.83
CA PHE A 53 0.84 -1.82 11.45
C PHE A 53 -0.45 -1.53 10.69
N ARG A 54 -1.50 -2.33 10.89
CA ARG A 54 -2.84 -2.07 10.36
C ARG A 54 -3.39 -0.73 10.84
N ASP A 55 -3.39 -0.49 12.15
CA ASP A 55 -3.91 0.75 12.74
C ASP A 55 -3.16 1.99 12.21
N PHE A 56 -1.84 1.85 12.08
CA PHE A 56 -0.99 2.87 11.48
C PHE A 56 -1.37 3.17 10.03
N LEU A 57 -1.57 2.14 9.20
CA LEU A 57 -1.97 2.32 7.79
C LEU A 57 -3.37 2.91 7.66
N SER A 58 -4.32 2.47 8.49
CA SER A 58 -5.66 3.04 8.56
C SER A 58 -5.60 4.54 8.91
N THR A 59 -4.86 4.89 9.97
CA THR A 59 -4.79 6.26 10.48
C THR A 59 -4.11 7.22 9.49
N LEU A 60 -2.95 6.85 8.96
CA LEU A 60 -2.19 7.77 8.10
C LEU A 60 -2.62 7.74 6.64
N PHE A 61 -2.93 6.57 6.11
CA PHE A 61 -3.15 6.37 4.68
C PHE A 61 -4.60 6.11 4.29
N ASP A 62 -5.49 5.92 5.27
CA ASP A 62 -6.90 5.56 5.04
C ASP A 62 -7.04 4.21 4.31
N LEU A 63 -6.10 3.29 4.59
CA LEU A 63 -6.10 1.94 4.05
C LEU A 63 -6.74 1.01 5.08
N ASN A 64 -8.02 0.70 4.87
CA ASN A 64 -8.86 -0.01 5.83
C ASN A 64 -9.25 -1.42 5.38
N ASP A 65 -8.96 -1.79 4.12
CA ASP A 65 -9.22 -3.12 3.61
C ASP A 65 -8.30 -4.13 4.31
N GLU A 66 -8.90 -4.97 5.15
CA GLU A 66 -8.19 -5.98 5.93
C GLU A 66 -7.44 -6.99 5.06
N THR A 67 -8.01 -7.39 3.92
CA THR A 67 -7.39 -8.37 3.02
C THR A 67 -6.13 -7.77 2.41
N ILE A 68 -6.21 -6.53 1.93
CA ILE A 68 -5.06 -5.83 1.33
C ILE A 68 -3.99 -5.53 2.37
N VAL A 69 -4.38 -5.04 3.55
CA VAL A 69 -3.42 -4.75 4.64
C VAL A 69 -2.71 -6.01 5.10
N GLU A 70 -3.43 -7.14 5.20
CA GLU A 70 -2.84 -8.43 5.56
C GLU A 70 -1.82 -8.89 4.51
N ARG A 71 -2.19 -8.83 3.23
CA ARG A 71 -1.28 -9.18 2.12
C ARG A 71 -0.03 -8.29 2.11
N LEU A 72 -0.21 -6.99 2.37
CA LEU A 72 0.89 -6.04 2.46
C LEU A 72 1.84 -6.38 3.60
N PHE A 73 1.31 -6.72 4.79
CA PHE A 73 2.11 -7.17 5.91
C PHE A 73 2.88 -8.46 5.59
N ILE A 74 2.24 -9.48 5.02
CA ILE A 74 2.87 -10.76 4.68
C ILE A 74 4.01 -10.57 3.67
N LEU A 75 3.77 -9.82 2.59
CA LEU A 75 4.77 -9.62 1.52
C LEU A 75 5.99 -8.85 2.01
N ILE A 76 5.79 -7.81 2.84
CA ILE A 76 6.89 -7.00 3.36
C ILE A 76 7.61 -7.72 4.51
N GLY A 77 6.85 -8.36 5.39
CA GLY A 77 7.36 -9.14 6.51
C GLY A 77 8.00 -10.46 6.09
N GLN A 78 7.84 -10.89 4.83
CA GLN A 78 8.38 -12.16 4.33
C GLN A 78 7.96 -13.36 5.18
N GLY A 79 6.73 -13.32 5.71
CA GLY A 79 6.18 -14.35 6.61
C GLY A 79 6.56 -14.20 8.08
N GLU A 80 7.33 -13.18 8.47
CA GLU A 80 7.61 -12.87 9.88
C GLU A 80 6.36 -12.37 10.61
N LYS A 81 6.31 -12.60 11.93
CA LYS A 81 5.19 -12.15 12.78
C LYS A 81 5.23 -10.65 13.09
N THR A 82 6.36 -10.00 12.81
CA THR A 82 6.64 -8.60 13.14
C THR A 82 7.46 -7.96 12.03
N LEU A 83 7.42 -6.64 11.94
CA LEU A 83 8.22 -5.88 10.98
C LEU A 83 9.43 -5.24 11.66
N SER A 84 10.60 -5.41 11.06
CA SER A 84 11.79 -4.63 11.37
C SER A 84 11.65 -3.18 10.87
N LEU A 85 12.47 -2.27 11.40
CA LEU A 85 12.52 -0.88 10.92
C LEU A 85 12.86 -0.82 9.43
N LYS A 86 13.70 -1.74 8.92
CA LYS A 86 14.05 -1.83 7.50
C LYS A 86 12.81 -2.11 6.64
N GLN A 87 12.03 -3.12 7.01
CA GLN A 87 10.80 -3.50 6.31
C GLN A 87 9.73 -2.41 6.41
N PHE A 88 9.63 -1.76 7.58
CA PHE A 88 8.76 -0.59 7.76
C PHE A 88 9.15 0.56 6.83
N LEU A 89 10.41 0.97 6.79
CA LEU A 89 10.87 2.04 5.89
C LEU A 89 10.61 1.70 4.42
N TYR A 90 10.85 0.43 4.04
CA TYR A 90 10.56 -0.05 2.70
C TYR A 90 9.06 0.01 2.35
N SER A 91 8.17 -0.32 3.29
CA SER A 91 6.72 -0.23 3.07
C SER A 91 6.27 1.21 2.81
N ILE A 92 6.77 2.15 3.61
CA ILE A 92 6.46 3.57 3.43
C ILE A 92 6.99 4.10 2.10
N ASN A 93 8.21 3.68 1.71
CA ASN A 93 8.78 4.02 0.42
C ASN A 93 7.88 3.56 -0.74
N LEU A 94 7.39 2.31 -0.71
CA LEU A 94 6.48 1.80 -1.72
C LEU A 94 5.16 2.57 -1.77
N LEU A 95 4.55 2.86 -0.62
CA LEU A 95 3.26 3.56 -0.55
C LEU A 95 3.34 5.01 -1.05
N LEU A 96 4.45 5.70 -0.79
CA LEU A 96 4.62 7.12 -1.06
C LEU A 96 5.36 7.44 -2.36
N TYR A 97 6.36 6.64 -2.73
CA TYR A 97 7.37 7.02 -3.72
C TYR A 97 7.59 6.01 -4.84
N ALA A 98 6.93 4.84 -4.81
CA ALA A 98 7.06 3.87 -5.89
C ALA A 98 6.76 4.51 -7.25
N SER A 99 7.64 4.27 -8.23
CA SER A 99 7.40 4.56 -9.64
C SER A 99 6.22 3.75 -10.18
N TYR A 100 5.70 4.12 -11.34
CA TYR A 100 4.55 3.43 -11.92
C TYR A 100 4.83 1.93 -12.17
N ASP A 101 6.00 1.57 -12.67
CA ASP A 101 6.39 0.18 -12.88
C ASP A 101 6.53 -0.60 -11.56
N GLU A 102 7.08 0.03 -10.52
CA GLU A 102 7.15 -0.56 -9.17
C GLU A 102 5.74 -0.75 -8.59
N GLN A 103 4.83 0.21 -8.82
CA GLN A 103 3.44 0.09 -8.37
C GLN A 103 2.73 -1.08 -9.05
N ILE A 104 2.85 -1.25 -10.36
CA ILE A 104 2.22 -2.38 -11.08
C ILE A 104 2.73 -3.69 -10.50
N LYS A 105 4.06 -3.85 -10.36
CA LYS A 105 4.67 -5.07 -9.82
C LYS A 105 4.26 -5.34 -8.38
N PHE A 106 4.22 -4.30 -7.56
CA PHE A 106 3.88 -4.43 -6.15
C PHE A 106 2.40 -4.79 -5.96
N ILE A 107 1.49 -4.11 -6.65
CA ILE A 107 0.06 -4.36 -6.55
C ILE A 107 -0.30 -5.74 -7.10
N PHE A 108 0.31 -6.17 -8.21
CA PHE A 108 0.12 -7.53 -8.71
C PHE A 108 0.47 -8.59 -7.64
N ARG A 109 1.60 -8.43 -6.94
CA ARG A 109 2.01 -9.35 -5.86
C ARG A 109 1.05 -9.35 -4.67
N ILE A 110 0.37 -8.23 -4.40
CA ILE A 110 -0.67 -8.15 -3.37
C ILE A 110 -1.83 -9.06 -3.77
N TYR A 111 -2.27 -8.98 -5.03
CA TYR A 111 -3.38 -9.74 -5.57
C TYR A 111 -3.06 -11.23 -5.81
N ASP A 112 -1.82 -11.56 -6.17
CA ASP A 112 -1.34 -12.94 -6.38
C ASP A 112 -1.13 -13.60 -5.01
N VAL A 113 -2.20 -14.20 -4.48
CA VAL A 113 -2.22 -14.79 -3.15
C VAL A 113 -1.34 -16.03 -3.09
N SER A 114 -1.44 -16.85 -4.14
CA SER A 114 -0.71 -18.10 -4.32
C SER A 114 0.80 -17.91 -4.57
N ALA A 115 1.20 -16.73 -5.02
CA ALA A 115 2.56 -16.38 -5.42
C ALA A 115 3.09 -17.23 -6.59
N ASP A 116 2.19 -17.70 -7.46
CA ASP A 116 2.52 -18.50 -8.65
C ASP A 116 2.79 -17.66 -9.91
N GLY A 117 2.59 -16.33 -9.82
CA GLY A 117 2.78 -15.39 -10.92
C GLY A 117 1.54 -15.17 -11.79
N ASN A 118 0.39 -15.73 -11.41
CA ASN A 118 -0.87 -15.65 -12.12
C ASN A 118 -2.00 -15.26 -11.17
N LEU A 119 -2.96 -14.47 -11.64
CA LEU A 119 -4.20 -14.21 -10.90
C LEU A 119 -5.30 -15.15 -11.38
N GLN A 120 -5.81 -15.94 -10.46
CA GLN A 120 -6.92 -16.86 -10.68
C GLN A 120 -8.26 -16.25 -10.25
N ARG A 121 -9.38 -16.85 -10.70
CA ARG A 121 -10.73 -16.32 -10.42
C ARG A 121 -11.03 -16.25 -8.93
N GLU A 122 -10.57 -17.26 -8.20
CA GLU A 122 -10.72 -17.43 -6.75
C GLU A 122 -10.01 -16.33 -5.98
N GLU A 123 -8.85 -15.88 -6.47
CA GLU A 123 -8.10 -14.77 -5.88
C GLU A 123 -8.84 -13.45 -6.11
N LEU A 124 -9.33 -13.18 -7.31
CA LEU A 124 -10.14 -11.97 -7.57
C LEU A 124 -11.42 -11.95 -6.72
N PHE A 125 -12.04 -13.11 -6.53
CA PHE A 125 -13.22 -13.25 -5.67
C PHE A 125 -12.90 -12.87 -4.22
N THR A 126 -11.72 -13.26 -3.73
CA THR A 126 -11.26 -12.95 -2.37
C THR A 126 -11.18 -11.44 -2.12
N PHE A 127 -10.73 -10.65 -3.11
CA PHE A 127 -10.66 -9.19 -2.98
C PHE A 127 -12.01 -8.51 -3.21
N LEU A 128 -12.77 -8.93 -4.21
CA LEU A 128 -13.98 -8.21 -4.65
C LEU A 128 -15.25 -8.55 -3.86
N ARG A 129 -15.28 -9.71 -3.18
CA ARG A 129 -16.47 -10.17 -2.44
C ARG A 129 -16.93 -9.18 -1.37
N LYS A 130 -15.99 -8.56 -0.64
CA LYS A 130 -16.32 -7.65 0.47
C LYS A 130 -17.08 -6.41 -0.01
N ASP A 131 -16.67 -5.84 -1.14
CA ASP A 131 -17.27 -4.62 -1.68
C ASP A 131 -18.67 -4.87 -2.25
N LEU A 132 -18.91 -6.03 -2.89
CA LEU A 132 -20.22 -6.35 -3.48
C LEU A 132 -21.27 -6.79 -2.45
N LEU A 133 -20.86 -7.44 -1.36
CA LEU A 133 -21.77 -7.79 -0.26
C LEU A 133 -22.32 -6.57 0.48
N ILE A 134 -21.58 -5.45 0.48
CA ILE A 134 -22.04 -4.17 1.06
C ILE A 134 -23.10 -3.51 0.17
N ILE A 135 -23.06 -3.77 -1.15
CA ILE A 135 -23.92 -3.12 -2.14
C ILE A 135 -25.26 -3.86 -2.30
N ASN A 136 -25.28 -5.18 -2.11
CA ASN A 136 -26.47 -6.00 -2.33
C ASN A 136 -26.76 -6.90 -1.11
N GLU A 137 -27.71 -6.49 -0.26
CA GLU A 137 -28.30 -7.33 0.82
C GLU A 137 -29.17 -8.49 0.27
N LYS A 138 -29.09 -8.80 -1.03
CA LYS A 138 -29.91 -9.82 -1.71
C LYS A 138 -29.11 -11.07 -2.04
N GLU A 139 -29.81 -12.19 -2.15
CA GLU A 139 -29.28 -13.55 -2.42
C GLU A 139 -28.45 -13.66 -3.73
N ASP A 140 -28.51 -12.66 -4.63
CA ASP A 140 -27.83 -12.68 -5.95
C ASP A 140 -26.42 -12.07 -5.98
N GLY A 141 -25.87 -11.61 -4.83
CA GLY A 141 -24.57 -10.92 -4.79
C GLY A 141 -23.40 -11.72 -5.39
N ASP A 142 -23.40 -13.05 -5.17
CA ASP A 142 -22.36 -13.94 -5.68
C ASP A 142 -22.46 -14.13 -7.20
N MET A 143 -23.67 -14.21 -7.76
CA MET A 143 -23.88 -14.29 -9.20
C MET A 143 -23.36 -13.02 -9.90
N ILE A 144 -23.70 -11.84 -9.37
CA ILE A 144 -23.22 -10.56 -9.90
C ILE A 144 -21.69 -10.49 -9.84
N LEU A 145 -21.08 -10.97 -8.75
CA LEU A 145 -19.62 -11.03 -8.63
C LEU A 145 -19.00 -11.96 -9.67
N HIS A 146 -19.59 -13.13 -9.93
CA HIS A 146 -19.12 -14.05 -10.97
C HIS A 146 -19.17 -13.44 -12.37
N GLU A 147 -20.25 -12.70 -12.68
CA GLU A 147 -20.34 -11.96 -13.95
C GLU A 147 -19.29 -10.85 -14.03
N PHE A 148 -19.09 -10.10 -12.95
CA PHE A 148 -18.09 -9.04 -12.89
C PHE A 148 -16.67 -9.58 -13.06
N ILE A 149 -16.31 -10.66 -12.38
CA ILE A 149 -15.03 -11.36 -12.57
C ILE A 149 -14.89 -11.83 -14.01
N THR A 150 -15.96 -12.33 -14.63
CA THR A 150 -15.92 -12.75 -16.04
C THR A 150 -15.63 -11.58 -16.98
N LEU A 151 -16.16 -10.39 -16.69
CA LEU A 151 -15.82 -9.17 -17.43
C LEU A 151 -14.37 -8.73 -17.19
N LEU A 152 -13.87 -8.86 -15.96
CA LEU A 152 -12.47 -8.57 -15.63
C LEU A 152 -11.52 -9.50 -16.40
N PHE A 153 -11.79 -10.80 -16.44
CA PHE A 153 -10.99 -11.74 -17.25
C PHE A 153 -10.99 -11.35 -18.73
N LYS A 154 -12.16 -11.05 -19.32
CA LYS A 154 -12.22 -10.56 -20.72
C LYS A 154 -11.37 -9.30 -20.96
N LYS A 155 -11.15 -8.47 -19.94
CA LYS A 155 -10.35 -7.25 -20.05
C LYS A 155 -8.86 -7.49 -19.84
N PHE A 156 -8.52 -8.34 -18.89
CA PHE A 156 -7.15 -8.55 -18.42
C PHE A 156 -6.46 -9.72 -19.12
N ASP A 157 -7.09 -10.88 -19.24
CA ASP A 157 -6.54 -12.08 -19.88
C ASP A 157 -6.45 -11.87 -21.41
N LYS A 158 -5.25 -11.49 -21.89
CA LYS A 158 -5.03 -11.04 -23.28
C LYS A 158 -4.80 -12.19 -24.25
N ASP A 159 -4.21 -13.28 -23.79
CA ASP A 159 -3.94 -14.47 -24.60
C ASP A 159 -4.99 -15.57 -24.42
N HIS A 160 -5.96 -15.36 -23.54
CA HIS A 160 -7.14 -16.20 -23.33
C HIS A 160 -6.79 -17.61 -22.83
N ASP A 161 -5.74 -17.72 -22.00
CA ASP A 161 -5.31 -18.98 -21.40
C ASP A 161 -6.08 -19.34 -20.11
N GLY A 162 -6.96 -18.44 -19.65
CA GLY A 162 -7.80 -18.62 -18.48
C GLY A 162 -7.17 -18.17 -17.17
N VAL A 163 -5.98 -17.56 -17.20
CA VAL A 163 -5.35 -16.88 -16.07
C VAL A 163 -5.02 -15.42 -16.43
N ILE A 164 -4.69 -14.61 -15.44
CA ILE A 164 -4.14 -13.26 -15.69
C ILE A 164 -2.69 -13.27 -15.25
N SER A 165 -1.77 -13.41 -16.20
CA SER A 165 -0.34 -13.34 -15.90
C SER A 165 0.09 -11.92 -15.50
N PHE A 166 1.30 -11.79 -14.96
CA PHE A 166 1.87 -10.46 -14.71
C PHE A 166 1.96 -9.61 -15.99
N ASP A 167 2.27 -10.22 -17.15
CA ASP A 167 2.40 -9.51 -18.41
C ASP A 167 1.04 -9.00 -18.91
N ASP A 168 -0.02 -9.79 -18.76
CA ASP A 168 -1.39 -9.41 -19.06
C ASP A 168 -1.86 -8.23 -18.22
N TYR A 169 -1.63 -8.34 -16.91
CA TYR A 169 -1.93 -7.30 -15.96
C TYR A 169 -1.17 -6.00 -16.27
N LYS A 170 0.13 -6.11 -16.52
CA LYS A 170 1.00 -4.97 -16.85
C LYS A 170 0.54 -4.29 -18.14
N ARG A 171 0.32 -5.04 -19.23
CA ARG A 171 -0.16 -4.50 -20.51
C ARG A 171 -1.48 -3.75 -20.32
N THR A 172 -2.42 -4.37 -19.61
CA THR A 172 -3.74 -3.78 -19.33
C THR A 172 -3.64 -2.48 -18.53
N CYS A 173 -2.78 -2.44 -17.52
CA CYS A 173 -2.53 -1.22 -16.74
C CYS A 173 -1.86 -0.12 -17.56
N GLN A 174 -0.92 -0.48 -18.43
CA GLN A 174 -0.25 0.48 -19.32
C GLN A 174 -1.22 1.07 -20.36
N GLU A 175 -2.16 0.28 -20.86
CA GLU A 175 -3.25 0.76 -21.73
C GLU A 175 -4.23 1.68 -20.98
N ASN A 176 -4.54 1.36 -19.72
CA ASN A 176 -5.44 2.16 -18.89
C ASN A 176 -4.97 2.16 -17.43
N SER A 177 -4.31 3.26 -17.05
CA SER A 177 -3.67 3.39 -15.74
C SER A 177 -4.65 3.39 -14.55
N THR A 178 -5.95 3.61 -14.80
CA THR A 178 -6.98 3.59 -13.74
C THR A 178 -7.26 2.17 -13.23
N LEU A 179 -6.91 1.14 -14.02
CA LEU A 179 -7.15 -0.26 -13.68
C LEU A 179 -6.12 -0.88 -12.73
N ILE A 180 -5.03 -0.16 -12.42
CA ILE A 180 -3.97 -0.66 -11.55
C ILE A 180 -4.44 -1.04 -10.13
N GLN A 181 -5.59 -0.54 -9.67
CA GLN A 181 -6.15 -0.92 -8.36
C GLN A 181 -7.60 -1.40 -8.46
N CYS A 182 -7.96 -1.99 -9.61
CA CYS A 182 -9.34 -2.37 -9.90
C CYS A 182 -9.90 -3.49 -9.00
N PHE A 183 -9.05 -4.29 -8.35
CA PHE A 183 -9.48 -5.32 -7.42
C PHE A 183 -9.51 -4.83 -5.97
N GLY A 184 -9.13 -3.58 -5.71
CA GLY A 184 -9.16 -2.97 -4.38
C GLY A 184 -8.02 -1.99 -4.16
N GLN A 185 -8.23 -1.00 -3.29
CA GLN A 185 -7.29 0.10 -3.09
C GLN A 185 -6.06 -0.37 -2.27
N VAL A 186 -4.88 -0.40 -2.89
CA VAL A 186 -3.60 -0.77 -2.24
C VAL A 186 -2.78 0.45 -1.84
N LEU A 187 -2.76 1.48 -2.70
CA LEU A 187 -2.00 2.69 -2.50
C LEU A 187 -2.86 3.78 -1.86
N PRO A 188 -2.26 4.67 -1.05
CA PRO A 188 -2.98 5.80 -0.50
C PRO A 188 -3.48 6.74 -1.60
N ARG A 189 -4.63 7.37 -1.39
CA ARG A 189 -5.14 8.41 -2.30
C ARG A 189 -4.16 9.58 -2.38
N LEU A 190 -4.16 10.28 -3.52
CA LEU A 190 -3.21 11.36 -3.80
C LEU A 190 -3.16 12.42 -2.68
N PHE A 191 -4.32 12.82 -2.16
CA PHE A 191 -4.39 13.75 -1.02
C PHE A 191 -3.70 13.22 0.23
N ARG A 192 -3.95 11.94 0.61
CA ARG A 192 -3.30 11.30 1.76
C ARG A 192 -1.79 11.19 1.54
N LYS A 193 -1.34 10.81 0.33
CA LYS A 193 0.10 10.81 -0.02
C LYS A 193 0.72 12.19 0.22
N HIS A 194 0.14 13.25 -0.32
CA HIS A 194 0.66 14.61 -0.14
C HIS A 194 0.66 15.05 1.33
N MET A 195 -0.40 14.75 2.07
CA MET A 195 -0.51 15.07 3.49
C MET A 195 0.59 14.38 4.29
N VAL A 196 0.78 13.07 4.11
CA VAL A 196 1.82 12.31 4.81
C VAL A 196 3.21 12.80 4.43
N LYS A 197 3.51 13.01 3.14
CA LYS A 197 4.79 13.59 2.71
C LYS A 197 5.06 14.95 3.36
N SER A 198 4.05 15.80 3.45
CA SER A 198 4.17 17.12 4.09
C SER A 198 4.43 17.01 5.60
N MET A 199 3.77 16.07 6.27
CA MET A 199 4.01 15.74 7.68
C MET A 199 5.42 15.20 7.91
N LEU A 200 5.96 14.38 7.00
CA LEU A 200 7.33 13.86 7.08
C LEU A 200 8.37 14.94 6.75
N ASN A 201 8.11 15.83 5.80
CA ASN A 201 9.09 16.86 5.42
C ASN A 201 9.05 18.09 6.33
N GLY A 202 8.01 18.24 7.16
CA GLY A 202 7.88 19.39 8.07
C GLY A 202 7.29 20.64 7.42
N ASN A 203 6.90 20.53 6.15
CA ASN A 203 6.24 21.58 5.42
C ASN A 203 4.72 21.45 5.59
N ILE A 204 4.20 21.78 6.77
CA ILE A 204 2.76 21.75 7.09
C ILE A 204 2.04 22.98 6.49
N SER A 205 2.44 23.44 5.30
CA SER A 205 1.83 24.60 4.63
C SER A 205 0.52 24.26 3.91
N ILE A 206 0.07 22.99 3.95
CA ILE A 206 -1.11 22.53 3.20
C ILE A 206 -2.40 22.56 4.04
N ILE A 207 -2.30 22.67 5.38
CA ILE A 207 -3.49 22.78 6.23
C ILE A 207 -4.26 24.08 5.95
N SER A 208 -3.61 25.12 5.41
CA SER A 208 -4.26 26.40 5.07
C SER A 208 -4.97 26.45 3.71
N LYS A 209 -4.88 25.41 2.86
CA LYS A 209 -5.60 25.41 1.57
C LYS A 209 -7.02 24.83 1.64
N LYS A 210 -7.40 24.14 2.73
CA LYS A 210 -8.76 23.59 2.87
C LYS A 210 -9.82 24.68 3.07
N GLU A 211 -9.46 25.83 3.63
CA GLU A 211 -10.38 26.98 3.80
C GLU A 211 -10.62 27.75 2.50
N LYS A 212 -9.74 27.63 1.49
CA LYS A 212 -9.93 28.35 0.22
C LYS A 212 -10.87 27.62 -0.74
N TYR A 213 -10.94 26.29 -0.69
CA TYR A 213 -11.82 25.50 -1.56
C TYR A 213 -13.22 25.25 -0.97
N LEU A 214 -13.43 25.44 0.34
CA LEU A 214 -14.78 25.38 0.94
C LEU A 214 -15.51 26.73 0.98
N ASN A 215 -14.80 27.85 0.81
CA ASN A 215 -15.38 29.20 0.86
C ASN A 215 -15.60 29.85 -0.53
N GLU A 216 -15.41 29.10 -1.62
CA GLU A 216 -15.69 29.54 -3.01
C GLU A 216 -16.82 28.71 -3.64
N LYS A 217 -17.89 28.44 -2.88
CA LYS A 217 -19.20 28.03 -3.42
C LYS A 217 -20.29 28.95 -2.92
#